data_AF-A0A2V8BDK5-F1
#
_entry.id   AF-A0A2V8BDK5-F1
#
_cell.length_a   1.000
_cell.length_b   1.000
_cell.length_c   1.000
_cell.angle_alpha   90.00
_cell.angle_beta   90.00
_cell.angle_gamma   90.00
#
_symmetry.space_group_name_H-M   'P 1'
#
loop_
_entity.id
_entity.type
_entity.pdbx_description
1 polymer ?
#
loop_
_entity_poly.entity_id
_entity_poly.type
_entity_poly.pdbx_seq_one_letter_code
_entity_poly.pdbx_strand_id
1 'polypeptide(L)'
;MTWSQDQALSFSLSPLNVVQLWSPFAFQFRIHAPASEAFIVHEFIVYNGAFCTVALFWLALRWRQRTRRGLLIALFALAGISFVLAMGRYGGVYVWLAHLPGLRTLRAPARHLVLFQLALSGIAAIAFEDVVGLVRRGEKIEIRRLWPMAVPVAISVAATLLAGAFSQSSWAAAHGLSLSSVTRAAPWSIVIAGIAGLVAMAGRGVPWAVPVLIVAVAFDQGFWGYSYAYRWGPVQRIADLVANANVPPDAQRGDLIAPSIEGGLGNVAVLRGLRLTPGYTGLASSSVLDPTDALTQQIAGVAWRESGTTWVRVPDSMPRARLVSVARYSIDVKADARRPNHGRPPRLHRARDDSRP
;
A
#
# COMPACT_ATOMS: atom_id res chain seq x y z
N MET A 1 13.53 -14.63 -10.70
CA MET A 1 13.87 -14.27 -9.32
C MET A 1 12.98 -15.07 -8.39
N THR A 2 13.56 -15.84 -7.46
CA THR A 2 12.82 -16.65 -6.49
C THR A 2 12.95 -16.02 -5.11
N TRP A 3 11.83 -15.56 -4.54
CA TRP A 3 11.82 -14.97 -3.21
C TRP A 3 12.18 -16.02 -2.15
N SER A 4 12.82 -15.59 -1.06
CA SER A 4 12.82 -16.40 0.18
C SER A 4 11.39 -16.56 0.68
N GLN A 5 11.13 -17.54 1.54
CA GLN A 5 9.80 -17.76 2.08
C GLN A 5 9.30 -16.52 2.85
N ASP A 6 10.15 -15.91 3.67
CA ASP A 6 9.83 -14.68 4.41
C ASP A 6 9.51 -13.50 3.47
N GLN A 7 10.24 -13.38 2.36
CA GLN A 7 9.98 -12.36 1.37
C GLN A 7 8.66 -12.61 0.64
N ALA A 8 8.37 -13.85 0.25
CA ALA A 8 7.10 -14.21 -0.39
C ALA A 8 5.89 -13.95 0.53
N LEU A 9 6.06 -14.15 1.84
CA LEU A 9 5.04 -13.95 2.87
C LEU A 9 5.07 -12.55 3.54
N SER A 10 5.90 -11.62 3.07
CA SER A 10 5.80 -10.21 3.47
C SER A 10 4.48 -9.61 2.97
N PHE A 11 3.98 -8.56 3.63
CA PHE A 11 2.63 -8.05 3.39
C PHE A 11 1.52 -9.11 3.57
N SER A 12 1.63 -9.92 4.61
CA SER A 12 0.54 -10.82 5.03
C SER A 12 -0.44 -10.05 5.93
N LEU A 13 -1.73 -10.13 5.64
CA LEU A 13 -2.75 -9.47 6.46
C LEU A 13 -2.89 -10.18 7.82
N SER A 14 -2.61 -9.48 8.92
CA SER A 14 -2.93 -10.00 10.24
C SER A 14 -4.44 -10.16 10.42
N PRO A 15 -4.93 -11.30 10.98
CA PRO A 15 -6.35 -11.51 11.29
C PRO A 15 -6.95 -10.43 12.19
N LEU A 16 -6.12 -9.76 13.00
CA LEU A 16 -6.57 -8.66 13.86
C LEU A 16 -7.15 -7.49 13.06
N ASN A 17 -6.79 -7.34 11.78
CA ASN A 17 -7.34 -6.32 10.89
C ASN A 17 -8.81 -6.55 10.52
N VAL A 18 -9.41 -7.71 10.81
CA VAL A 18 -10.87 -7.92 10.66
C VAL A 18 -11.65 -6.88 11.46
N VAL A 19 -11.11 -6.43 12.60
CA VAL A 19 -11.72 -5.39 13.43
C VAL A 19 -12.05 -4.13 12.63
N GLN A 20 -11.31 -3.84 11.56
CA GLN A 20 -11.52 -2.67 10.73
C GLN A 20 -12.91 -2.64 10.09
N LEU A 21 -13.56 -3.80 9.87
CA LEU A 21 -14.92 -3.86 9.33
C LEU A 21 -15.90 -3.06 10.21
N TRP A 22 -15.76 -3.11 11.54
CA TRP A 22 -16.66 -2.42 12.47
C TRP A 22 -15.97 -1.36 13.34
N SER A 23 -14.64 -1.25 13.32
CA SER A 23 -13.90 -0.18 13.98
C SER A 23 -12.62 0.12 13.20
N PRO A 24 -12.71 0.91 12.11
CA PRO A 24 -11.58 1.17 11.21
C PRO A 24 -10.43 1.95 11.86
N PHE A 25 -10.64 2.46 13.07
CA PHE A 25 -9.66 3.22 13.84
C PHE A 25 -9.39 2.56 15.19
N ALA A 26 -9.65 1.25 15.36
CA ALA A 26 -9.28 0.51 16.57
C ALA A 26 -7.75 0.52 16.82
N PHE A 27 -6.96 0.55 15.74
CA PHE A 27 -5.50 0.67 15.81
C PHE A 27 -5.02 2.11 15.58
N GLN A 28 -3.92 2.49 16.22
CA GLN A 28 -3.32 3.82 16.10
C GLN A 28 -2.88 4.14 14.66
N PHE A 29 -2.51 3.14 13.86
CA PHE A 29 -2.20 3.35 12.43
C PHE A 29 -3.32 2.85 11.52
N ARG A 30 -4.53 2.64 12.06
CA ARG A 30 -5.72 2.02 11.41
C ARG A 30 -5.57 0.53 11.10
N ILE A 31 -4.33 0.06 10.97
CA ILE A 31 -3.98 -1.35 10.73
C ILE A 31 -3.13 -1.90 11.88
N HIS A 32 -3.08 -3.23 11.98
CA HIS A 32 -2.07 -3.95 12.74
C HIS A 32 -1.19 -4.74 11.77
N ALA A 33 0.09 -4.41 11.74
CA ALA A 33 1.11 -5.03 10.89
C ALA A 33 2.47 -4.98 11.60
N PRO A 34 3.48 -5.75 11.16
CA PRO A 34 4.84 -5.60 11.63
C PRO A 34 5.33 -4.15 11.56
N ALA A 35 6.25 -3.75 12.45
CA ALA A 35 6.69 -2.35 12.55
C ALA A 35 7.20 -1.77 11.22
N SER A 36 7.88 -2.58 10.40
CA SER A 36 8.37 -2.19 9.07
C SER A 36 7.27 -2.00 8.01
N GLU A 37 6.04 -2.42 8.28
CA GLU A 37 4.90 -2.36 7.35
C GLU A 37 3.75 -1.50 7.91
N ALA A 38 3.79 -1.11 9.19
CA ALA A 38 2.71 -0.41 9.90
C ALA A 38 2.34 0.97 9.33
N PHE A 39 3.20 1.57 8.51
CA PHE A 39 2.94 2.85 7.83
C PHE A 39 2.27 2.69 6.47
N ILE A 40 2.21 1.47 5.94
CA ILE A 40 1.69 1.16 4.59
C ILE A 40 0.21 0.79 4.68
N VAL A 41 -0.58 1.68 5.31
CA VAL A 41 -2.00 1.45 5.62
C VAL A 41 -2.80 1.01 4.40
N HIS A 42 -2.52 1.59 3.22
CA HIS A 42 -3.23 1.32 1.98
C HIS A 42 -3.13 -0.12 1.47
N GLU A 43 -2.09 -0.86 1.84
CA GLU A 43 -1.91 -2.26 1.45
C GLU A 43 -2.71 -3.24 2.34
N PHE A 44 -3.15 -2.81 3.53
CA PHE A 44 -3.82 -3.68 4.52
C PHE A 44 -5.24 -3.22 4.86
N ILE A 45 -5.88 -2.47 3.96
CA ILE A 45 -7.24 -1.95 4.17
C ILE A 45 -8.25 -3.10 4.04
N VAL A 46 -8.91 -3.41 5.14
CA VAL A 46 -10.07 -4.32 5.16
C VAL A 46 -11.37 -3.52 5.13
N TYR A 47 -11.36 -2.31 5.71
CA TYR A 47 -12.52 -1.44 5.73
C TYR A 47 -12.92 -0.95 4.33
N ASN A 48 -14.14 -1.25 3.92
CA ASN A 48 -14.71 -0.80 2.64
C ASN A 48 -15.97 0.08 2.86
N GLY A 49 -15.98 0.86 3.94
CA GLY A 49 -17.13 1.67 4.35
C GLY A 49 -18.09 0.95 5.29
N ALA A 50 -18.71 1.71 6.18
CA ALA A 50 -19.62 1.24 7.22
C ALA A 50 -20.89 0.61 6.63
N PHE A 51 -21.35 1.06 5.46
CA PHE A 51 -22.49 0.44 4.78
C PHE A 51 -22.20 -0.99 4.34
N CYS A 52 -20.99 -1.31 3.87
CA CYS A 52 -20.62 -2.69 3.54
C CYS A 52 -20.74 -3.61 4.76
N THR A 53 -20.36 -3.13 5.94
CA THR A 53 -20.50 -3.89 7.20
C THR A 53 -21.96 -4.04 7.60
N VAL A 54 -22.75 -2.95 7.59
CA VAL A 54 -24.18 -2.98 7.91
C VAL A 54 -24.97 -3.86 6.93
N ALA A 55 -24.59 -3.87 5.65
CA ALA A 55 -25.20 -4.68 4.60
C ALA A 55 -25.15 -6.18 4.92
N LEU A 56 -24.09 -6.68 5.56
CA LEU A 56 -23.98 -8.08 5.97
C LEU A 56 -25.11 -8.46 6.94
N PHE A 57 -25.35 -7.63 7.95
CA PHE A 57 -26.42 -7.85 8.93
C PHE A 57 -27.81 -7.67 8.32
N TRP A 58 -27.94 -6.75 7.35
CA TRP A 58 -29.21 -6.53 6.63
C TRP A 58 -29.57 -7.76 5.80
N LEU A 59 -28.60 -8.33 5.10
CA LEU A 59 -28.79 -9.54 4.32
C LEU A 59 -29.02 -10.76 5.20
N ALA A 60 -28.40 -10.86 6.37
CA ALA A 60 -28.69 -11.91 7.34
C ALA A 60 -30.17 -11.86 7.79
N LEU A 61 -30.67 -10.67 8.13
CA LEU A 61 -32.09 -10.46 8.45
C LEU A 61 -33.02 -10.90 7.32
N ARG A 62 -32.65 -10.60 6.07
CA ARG A 62 -33.49 -10.79 4.89
C ARG A 62 -33.15 -12.05 4.09
N TRP A 63 -32.32 -12.95 4.60
CA TRP A 63 -31.70 -14.06 3.84
C TRP A 63 -32.73 -14.92 3.09
N ARG A 64 -33.86 -15.23 3.74
CA ARG A 64 -34.91 -16.09 3.16
C ARG A 64 -35.71 -15.42 2.04
N GLN A 65 -35.70 -14.10 1.93
CA GLN A 65 -36.63 -13.34 1.08
C GLN A 65 -36.00 -12.90 -0.26
N ARG A 66 -34.87 -13.51 -0.68
CA ARG A 66 -34.04 -13.00 -1.80
C ARG A 66 -34.09 -13.81 -3.09
N THR A 67 -34.10 -13.06 -4.18
CA THR A 67 -34.13 -13.51 -5.58
C THR A 67 -32.74 -13.77 -6.20
N ARG A 68 -31.63 -13.55 -5.48
CA ARG A 68 -30.25 -13.68 -6.02
C ARG A 68 -29.31 -14.49 -5.13
N ARG A 69 -29.80 -15.57 -4.51
CA ARG A 69 -29.02 -16.37 -3.55
C ARG A 69 -27.73 -16.94 -4.16
N GLY A 70 -27.75 -17.43 -5.40
CA GLY A 70 -26.56 -17.98 -6.08
C GLY A 70 -25.43 -16.96 -6.20
N LEU A 71 -25.74 -15.75 -6.68
CA LEU A 71 -24.76 -14.66 -6.76
C LEU A 71 -24.23 -14.28 -5.38
N LEU A 72 -25.11 -14.18 -4.37
CA LEU A 72 -24.71 -13.84 -3.01
C LEU A 72 -23.76 -14.88 -2.41
N ILE A 73 -24.03 -16.17 -2.61
CA ILE A 73 -23.14 -17.27 -2.21
C ILE A 73 -21.79 -17.17 -2.93
N ALA A 74 -21.79 -16.92 -4.24
CA ALA A 74 -20.56 -16.76 -5.01
C ALA A 74 -19.72 -15.57 -4.50
N LEU A 75 -20.35 -14.44 -4.18
CA LEU A 75 -19.68 -13.28 -3.61
C LEU A 75 -19.13 -13.56 -2.20
N PHE A 76 -19.89 -14.24 -1.34
CA PHE A 76 -19.39 -14.66 -0.02
C PHE A 76 -18.21 -15.65 -0.13
N ALA A 77 -18.28 -16.59 -1.07
CA ALA A 77 -17.18 -17.50 -1.34
C ALA A 77 -15.93 -16.76 -1.84
N LEU A 78 -16.10 -15.83 -2.79
CA LEU A 78 -15.00 -15.00 -3.29
C LEU A 78 -14.39 -14.16 -2.16
N ALA A 79 -15.21 -13.52 -1.33
CA ALA A 79 -14.74 -12.77 -0.17
C ALA A 79 -13.95 -13.67 0.79
N GLY A 80 -14.49 -14.83 1.16
CA GLY A 80 -13.84 -15.78 2.07
C GLY A 80 -12.50 -16.28 1.54
N ILE A 81 -12.47 -16.76 0.29
CA ILE A 81 -11.24 -17.26 -0.35
C ILE A 81 -10.20 -16.15 -0.45
N SER A 82 -10.59 -14.97 -0.96
CA SER A 82 -9.68 -13.83 -1.12
C SER A 82 -9.12 -13.34 0.22
N PHE A 83 -9.95 -13.35 1.27
CA PHE A 83 -9.54 -12.99 2.62
C PHE A 83 -8.53 -14.00 3.20
N VAL A 84 -8.78 -15.31 3.04
CA VAL A 84 -7.85 -16.37 3.46
C VAL A 84 -6.52 -16.27 2.72
N LEU A 85 -6.55 -15.99 1.42
CA LEU A 85 -5.34 -15.75 0.64
C LEU A 85 -4.61 -14.50 1.11
N ALA A 86 -5.33 -13.42 1.44
CA ALA A 86 -4.75 -12.18 1.96
C ALA A 86 -4.02 -12.36 3.30
N MET A 87 -4.49 -13.28 4.15
CA MET A 87 -3.86 -13.58 5.43
C MET A 87 -2.46 -14.19 5.32
N GLY A 88 -2.06 -14.69 4.14
CA GLY A 88 -0.68 -15.09 3.89
C GLY A 88 -0.14 -16.08 4.92
N ARG A 89 0.87 -15.65 5.69
CA ARG A 89 1.48 -16.44 6.79
C ARG A 89 0.49 -16.85 7.88
N TYR A 90 -0.58 -16.07 8.10
CA TYR A 90 -1.56 -16.34 9.14
C TYR A 90 -2.69 -17.27 8.68
N GLY A 91 -2.91 -17.37 7.36
CA GLY A 91 -4.00 -18.17 6.77
C GLY A 91 -3.62 -19.61 6.42
N GLY A 92 -2.32 -19.95 6.46
CA GLY A 92 -1.78 -21.29 6.16
C GLY A 92 -1.80 -21.68 4.67
N VAL A 93 -2.86 -21.35 3.93
CA VAL A 93 -3.02 -21.70 2.51
C VAL A 93 -1.92 -21.12 1.64
N TYR A 94 -1.56 -19.84 1.86
CA TYR A 94 -0.54 -19.18 1.06
C TYR A 94 0.86 -19.76 1.28
N VAL A 95 1.11 -20.32 2.46
CA VAL A 95 2.39 -20.99 2.76
C VAL A 95 2.56 -22.17 1.80
N TRP A 96 1.53 -22.97 1.56
CA TRP A 96 1.57 -24.07 0.59
C TRP A 96 1.72 -23.56 -0.85
N LEU A 97 0.95 -22.54 -1.24
CA LEU A 97 1.05 -21.95 -2.59
C LEU A 97 2.45 -21.39 -2.89
N ALA A 98 3.15 -20.86 -1.88
CA ALA A 98 4.50 -20.34 -2.03
C ALA A 98 5.56 -21.43 -2.33
N HIS A 99 5.24 -22.72 -2.12
CA HIS A 99 6.11 -23.85 -2.49
C HIS A 99 5.91 -24.32 -3.93
N LEU A 100 4.82 -23.92 -4.59
CA LEU A 100 4.52 -24.35 -5.96
C LEU A 100 5.35 -23.54 -6.98
N PRO A 101 5.97 -24.21 -7.96
CA PRO A 101 6.71 -23.53 -9.02
C PRO A 101 5.78 -22.59 -9.81
N GLY A 102 6.29 -21.41 -10.19
CA GLY A 102 5.49 -20.34 -10.80
C GLY A 102 4.80 -19.43 -9.77
N LEU A 103 4.09 -20.00 -8.80
CA LEU A 103 3.35 -19.23 -7.78
C LEU A 103 4.26 -18.62 -6.70
N ARG A 104 5.45 -19.18 -6.47
CA ARG A 104 6.50 -18.61 -5.60
C ARG A 104 6.95 -17.20 -5.99
N THR A 105 6.70 -16.78 -7.24
CA THR A 105 7.04 -15.42 -7.70
C THR A 105 6.05 -14.36 -7.21
N LEU A 106 4.84 -14.79 -6.80
CA LEU A 106 3.78 -13.91 -6.37
C LEU A 106 3.98 -13.52 -4.90
N ARG A 107 4.52 -12.32 -4.67
CA ARG A 107 4.73 -11.70 -3.36
C ARG A 107 3.53 -10.84 -2.93
N ALA A 108 3.44 -10.54 -1.64
CA ALA A 108 2.41 -9.67 -1.04
C ALA A 108 1.01 -10.28 -1.08
N PRO A 109 0.72 -11.24 -0.18
CA PRO A 109 -0.60 -11.87 -0.08
C PRO A 109 -1.73 -10.84 0.08
N ALA A 110 -1.51 -9.73 0.79
CA ALA A 110 -2.52 -8.67 0.98
C ALA A 110 -3.14 -8.13 -0.32
N ARG A 111 -2.50 -8.28 -1.48
CA ARG A 111 -3.08 -7.91 -2.80
C ARG A 111 -4.46 -8.52 -3.07
N HIS A 112 -4.78 -9.68 -2.50
CA HIS A 112 -6.10 -10.31 -2.67
C HIS A 112 -7.22 -9.51 -1.98
N LEU A 113 -6.88 -8.53 -1.14
CA LEU A 113 -7.85 -7.59 -0.57
C LEU A 113 -8.64 -6.84 -1.64
N VAL A 114 -8.08 -6.61 -2.84
CA VAL A 114 -8.83 -6.01 -3.94
C VAL A 114 -10.06 -6.85 -4.33
N LEU A 115 -9.92 -8.18 -4.35
CA LEU A 115 -11.01 -9.10 -4.67
C LEU A 115 -11.99 -9.23 -3.50
N PHE A 116 -11.48 -9.19 -2.26
CA PHE A 116 -12.30 -9.14 -1.05
C PHE A 116 -13.18 -7.88 -1.02
N GLN A 117 -12.59 -6.70 -1.28
CA GLN A 117 -13.31 -5.43 -1.33
C GLN A 117 -14.33 -5.42 -2.48
N LEU A 118 -13.96 -5.90 -3.67
CA LEU A 118 -14.88 -6.05 -4.79
C LEU A 118 -16.09 -6.92 -4.41
N ALA A 119 -15.85 -8.06 -3.76
CA ALA A 119 -16.91 -8.95 -3.31
C ALA A 119 -17.84 -8.28 -2.28
N LEU A 120 -17.28 -7.58 -1.28
CA LEU A 120 -18.06 -6.81 -0.31
C LEU A 120 -18.88 -5.68 -0.96
N SER A 121 -18.31 -4.98 -1.95
CA SER A 121 -19.04 -3.96 -2.71
C SER A 121 -20.23 -4.57 -3.47
N GLY A 122 -20.06 -5.75 -4.07
CA GLY A 122 -21.15 -6.48 -4.71
C GLY A 122 -22.24 -6.90 -3.72
N ILE A 123 -21.85 -7.37 -2.54
CA ILE A 123 -22.78 -7.72 -1.46
C ILE A 123 -23.55 -6.48 -0.99
N ALA A 124 -22.86 -5.35 -0.81
CA ALA A 124 -23.46 -4.08 -0.44
C ALA A 124 -24.44 -3.58 -1.51
N ALA A 125 -24.14 -3.75 -2.81
CA ALA A 125 -25.05 -3.41 -3.89
C ALA A 125 -26.36 -4.23 -3.84
N ILE A 126 -26.28 -5.54 -3.57
CA ILE A 126 -27.46 -6.40 -3.39
C ILE A 126 -28.27 -6.01 -2.15
N ALA A 127 -27.59 -5.63 -1.06
CA ALA A 127 -28.27 -5.12 0.13
C ALA A 127 -29.01 -3.82 -0.16
N PHE A 128 -28.33 -2.88 -0.83
CA PHE A 128 -28.87 -1.58 -1.21
C PHE A 128 -30.08 -1.71 -2.15
N GLU A 129 -30.00 -2.56 -3.18
CA GLU A 129 -31.10 -2.82 -4.10
C GLU A 129 -32.37 -3.29 -3.36
N ASP A 130 -32.24 -4.13 -2.33
CA ASP A 130 -33.41 -4.55 -1.54
C ASP A 130 -33.92 -3.47 -0.61
N VAL A 131 -33.04 -2.69 0.03
CA VAL A 131 -33.47 -1.54 0.85
C VAL A 131 -34.30 -0.57 0.00
N VAL A 132 -33.79 -0.20 -1.17
CA VAL A 132 -34.50 0.67 -2.12
C VAL A 132 -35.79 0.01 -2.62
N GLY A 133 -35.73 -1.30 -2.92
CA GLY A 133 -36.89 -2.07 -3.34
C GLY A 133 -38.02 -2.08 -2.31
N LEU A 134 -37.71 -2.23 -1.03
CA LEU A 134 -38.70 -2.16 0.06
C LEU A 134 -39.41 -0.82 0.08
N VAL A 135 -38.64 0.27 0.06
CA VAL A 135 -39.18 1.63 0.07
C VAL A 135 -40.09 1.86 -1.14
N ARG A 136 -39.66 1.44 -2.34
CA ARG A 136 -40.46 1.57 -3.58
C ARG A 136 -41.76 0.77 -3.54
N ARG A 137 -41.75 -0.41 -2.93
CA ARG A 137 -42.93 -1.27 -2.79
C ARG A 137 -43.83 -0.89 -1.59
N GLY A 138 -43.42 0.09 -0.78
CA GLY A 138 -44.14 0.48 0.44
C GLY A 138 -44.11 -0.58 1.54
N GLU A 139 -43.21 -1.58 1.44
CA GLU A 139 -43.05 -2.62 2.44
C GLU A 139 -42.42 -2.06 3.72
N LYS A 140 -42.86 -2.56 4.87
CA LYS A 140 -42.34 -2.15 6.19
C LYS A 140 -41.95 -3.37 7.00
N ILE A 141 -40.75 -3.32 7.57
CA ILE A 141 -40.28 -4.33 8.51
C ILE A 141 -40.73 -3.96 9.92
N GLU A 142 -41.26 -4.90 10.69
CA GLU A 142 -41.56 -4.71 12.11
C GLU A 142 -40.30 -4.32 12.89
N ILE A 143 -40.39 -3.31 13.77
CA ILE A 143 -39.23 -2.79 14.50
C ILE A 143 -38.51 -3.85 15.33
N ARG A 144 -39.25 -4.81 15.91
CA ARG A 144 -38.69 -5.93 16.69
C ARG A 144 -37.77 -6.84 15.85
N ARG A 145 -37.99 -6.90 14.53
CA ARG A 145 -37.16 -7.68 13.61
C ARG A 145 -35.90 -6.95 13.17
N LEU A 146 -35.78 -5.65 13.44
CA LEU A 146 -34.61 -4.85 13.05
C LEU A 146 -33.42 -4.97 14.03
N TRP A 147 -33.54 -5.79 15.08
CA TRP A 147 -32.47 -5.99 16.06
C TRP A 147 -31.09 -6.35 15.45
N PRO A 148 -30.95 -7.05 14.31
CA PRO A 148 -29.63 -7.32 13.72
C PRO A 148 -28.87 -6.04 13.34
N MET A 149 -29.57 -4.92 13.13
CA MET A 149 -28.94 -3.61 12.86
C MET A 149 -28.24 -3.03 14.09
N ALA A 150 -28.62 -3.44 15.29
CA ALA A 150 -27.93 -3.03 16.52
C ALA A 150 -26.59 -3.76 16.71
N VAL A 151 -26.41 -4.93 16.11
CA VAL A 151 -25.20 -5.76 16.26
C VAL A 151 -23.93 -5.06 15.75
N PRO A 152 -23.84 -4.55 14.51
CA PRO A 152 -22.63 -3.86 14.05
C PRO A 152 -22.31 -2.62 14.90
N VAL A 153 -23.34 -1.95 15.43
CA VAL A 153 -23.18 -0.80 16.35
C VAL A 153 -22.58 -1.25 17.67
N ALA A 154 -23.15 -2.28 18.30
CA ALA A 154 -22.68 -2.81 19.58
C ALA A 154 -21.23 -3.31 19.49
N ILE A 155 -20.89 -4.06 18.43
CA ILE A 155 -19.52 -4.55 18.21
C ILE A 155 -18.57 -3.37 17.93
N SER A 156 -18.99 -2.35 17.17
CA SER A 156 -18.20 -1.14 16.95
C SER A 156 -17.89 -0.39 18.25
N VAL A 157 -18.91 -0.15 19.06
CA VAL A 157 -18.76 0.54 20.36
C VAL A 157 -17.88 -0.26 21.30
N ALA A 158 -18.10 -1.58 21.41
CA ALA A 158 -17.27 -2.45 22.23
C ALA A 158 -15.80 -2.42 21.79
N ALA A 159 -15.53 -2.53 20.49
CA ALA A 159 -14.17 -2.44 19.95
C ALA A 159 -13.52 -1.08 20.25
N THR A 160 -14.26 0.01 20.12
CA THR A 160 -13.80 1.37 20.44
C THR A 160 -13.46 1.53 21.92
N LEU A 161 -14.32 1.04 22.82
CA LEU A 161 -14.10 1.10 24.27
C LEU A 161 -12.91 0.23 24.69
N LEU A 162 -12.81 -1.00 24.15
CA LEU A 162 -11.68 -1.89 24.42
C LEU A 162 -10.36 -1.30 23.91
N ALA A 163 -10.33 -0.78 22.67
CA ALA A 163 -9.15 -0.12 22.13
C ALA A 163 -8.71 1.05 23.03
N GLY A 164 -9.65 1.89 23.45
CA GLY A 164 -9.40 3.00 24.36
C GLY A 164 -8.86 2.57 25.72
N ALA A 165 -9.51 1.60 26.36
CA ALA A 165 -9.12 1.10 27.69
C ALA A 165 -7.72 0.48 27.72
N PHE A 166 -7.31 -0.17 26.63
CA PHE A 166 -6.00 -0.82 26.52
C PHE A 166 -4.94 0.03 25.80
N SER A 167 -5.28 1.23 25.30
CA SER A 167 -4.40 2.06 24.46
C SER A 167 -3.06 2.43 25.08
N GLN A 168 -2.99 2.55 26.41
CA GLN A 168 -1.76 2.84 27.16
C GLN A 168 -1.35 1.68 28.09
N SER A 169 -1.92 0.50 27.88
CA SER A 169 -1.62 -0.65 28.74
C SER A 169 -0.27 -1.28 28.40
N SER A 170 0.47 -1.69 29.44
CA SER A 170 1.71 -2.46 29.28
C SER A 170 1.45 -3.82 28.60
N TRP A 171 0.27 -4.41 28.82
CA TRP A 171 -0.16 -5.63 28.15
C TRP A 171 -0.25 -5.45 26.64
N ALA A 172 -0.91 -4.40 26.15
CA ALA A 172 -1.00 -4.15 24.71
C ALA A 172 0.39 -3.92 24.09
N ALA A 173 1.24 -3.15 24.76
CA ALA A 173 2.62 -2.93 24.32
C ALA A 173 3.44 -4.23 24.25
N ALA A 174 3.33 -5.10 25.27
CA ALA A 174 4.02 -6.39 25.31
C ALA A 174 3.60 -7.35 24.18
N HIS A 175 2.38 -7.19 23.65
CA HIS A 175 1.86 -7.98 22.53
C HIS A 175 1.98 -7.26 21.18
N GLY A 176 2.71 -6.15 21.10
CA GLY A 176 2.89 -5.40 19.86
C GLY A 176 1.60 -4.76 19.32
N LEU A 177 0.61 -4.52 20.19
CA LEU A 177 -0.66 -3.91 19.84
C LEU A 177 -0.60 -2.39 20.04
N SER A 178 -0.65 -1.67 18.92
CA SER A 178 -0.76 -0.21 18.91
C SER A 178 -2.23 0.18 18.75
N LEU A 179 -2.94 0.25 19.88
CA LEU A 179 -4.38 0.55 19.94
C LEU A 179 -4.64 2.07 19.95
N SER A 180 -5.79 2.48 19.41
CA SER A 180 -6.19 3.89 19.34
C SER A 180 -6.94 4.34 20.58
N SER A 181 -6.95 5.65 20.84
CA SER A 181 -7.80 6.28 21.85
C SER A 181 -9.28 6.26 21.46
N VAL A 182 -10.16 6.35 22.46
CA VAL A 182 -11.61 6.51 22.28
C VAL A 182 -11.91 7.73 21.41
N THR A 183 -11.25 8.87 21.66
CA THR A 183 -11.46 10.12 20.93
C THR A 183 -11.26 9.99 19.43
N ARG A 184 -10.34 9.11 19.02
CA ARG A 184 -10.03 8.89 17.61
C ARG A 184 -10.88 7.80 16.96
N ALA A 185 -11.34 6.79 17.73
CA ALA A 185 -12.15 5.70 17.21
C ALA A 185 -13.67 5.99 17.24
N ALA A 186 -14.15 6.77 18.23
CA ALA A 186 -15.58 7.06 18.43
C ALA A 186 -16.30 7.69 17.23
N PRO A 187 -15.70 8.61 16.44
CA PRO A 187 -16.36 9.15 15.25
C PRO A 187 -16.85 8.07 14.28
N TRP A 188 -16.11 6.96 14.16
CA TRP A 188 -16.47 5.87 13.25
C TRP A 188 -17.56 4.96 13.80
N SER A 189 -17.63 4.79 15.14
CA SER A 189 -18.78 4.14 15.76
C SER A 189 -20.05 4.96 15.56
N ILE A 190 -19.97 6.29 15.58
CA ILE A 190 -21.09 7.19 15.25
C ILE A 190 -21.50 7.02 13.78
N VAL A 191 -20.55 6.95 12.84
CA VAL A 191 -20.84 6.70 11.42
C VAL A 191 -21.54 5.36 11.20
N ILE A 192 -21.06 4.28 11.84
CA ILE A 192 -21.70 2.96 11.78
C ILE A 192 -23.12 3.00 12.36
N ALA A 193 -23.30 3.66 13.51
CA ALA A 193 -24.63 3.84 14.11
C ALA A 193 -25.58 4.63 13.20
N GLY A 194 -25.10 5.72 12.59
CA GLY A 194 -25.85 6.54 11.65
C GLY A 194 -26.29 5.76 10.42
N ILE A 195 -25.37 5.00 9.80
CA ILE A 195 -25.68 4.17 8.63
C ILE A 195 -26.64 3.03 8.99
N ALA A 196 -26.42 2.34 10.11
CA ALA A 196 -27.35 1.31 10.59
C ALA A 196 -28.75 1.89 10.85
N GLY A 197 -28.82 3.08 11.44
CA GLY A 197 -30.06 3.83 11.65
C GLY A 197 -30.76 4.20 10.34
N LEU A 198 -30.01 4.69 9.34
CA LEU A 198 -30.54 5.02 8.01
C LEU A 198 -31.10 3.78 7.29
N VAL A 199 -30.39 2.65 7.34
CA VAL A 199 -30.87 1.38 6.79
C VAL A 199 -32.14 0.91 7.52
N ALA A 200 -32.16 1.00 8.85
CA ALA A 200 -33.33 0.65 9.64
C ALA A 200 -34.54 1.56 9.31
N MET A 201 -34.34 2.88 9.20
CA MET A 201 -35.38 3.84 8.81
C MET A 201 -35.91 3.56 7.40
N ALA A 202 -35.03 3.29 6.43
CA ALA A 202 -35.45 2.88 5.10
C ALA A 202 -36.28 1.58 5.14
N GLY A 203 -35.86 0.59 5.93
CA GLY A 203 -36.63 -0.64 6.18
C GLY A 203 -37.97 -0.45 6.90
N ARG A 204 -38.15 0.68 7.59
CA ARG A 204 -39.43 1.11 8.18
C ARG A 204 -40.33 1.87 7.21
N GLY A 205 -39.88 2.08 5.97
CA GLY A 205 -40.60 2.79 4.92
C GLY A 205 -40.40 4.31 4.95
N VAL A 206 -39.28 4.80 5.51
CA VAL A 206 -38.92 6.23 5.48
C VAL A 206 -38.19 6.53 4.17
N PRO A 207 -38.80 7.23 3.19
CA PRO A 207 -38.26 7.30 1.83
C PRO A 207 -37.02 8.19 1.71
N TRP A 208 -36.92 9.27 2.50
CA TRP A 208 -35.77 10.18 2.47
C TRP A 208 -34.50 9.54 3.04
N ALA A 209 -34.61 8.44 3.79
CA ALA A 209 -33.45 7.76 4.37
C ALA A 209 -32.52 7.21 3.27
N VAL A 210 -33.06 6.85 2.10
CA VAL A 210 -32.26 6.34 0.96
C VAL A 210 -31.31 7.40 0.38
N PRO A 211 -31.76 8.59 -0.07
CA PRO A 211 -30.83 9.61 -0.57
C PRO A 211 -29.83 10.08 0.50
N VAL A 212 -30.26 10.17 1.77
CA VAL A 212 -29.33 10.50 2.87
C VAL A 212 -28.30 9.39 3.08
N LEU A 213 -28.68 8.12 2.97
CA LEU A 213 -27.76 6.99 3.01
C LEU A 213 -26.71 7.06 1.90
N ILE A 214 -27.08 7.37 0.67
CA ILE A 214 -26.13 7.51 -0.46
C ILE A 214 -25.08 8.58 -0.12
N VAL A 215 -25.53 9.75 0.33
CA VAL A 215 -24.65 10.85 0.73
C VAL A 215 -23.75 10.45 1.89
N ALA A 216 -24.30 9.81 2.93
CA ALA A 216 -23.55 9.35 4.09
C ALA A 216 -22.47 8.32 3.71
N VAL A 217 -22.74 7.40 2.79
CA VAL A 217 -21.75 6.42 2.30
C VAL A 217 -20.63 7.11 1.53
N ALA A 218 -20.95 8.09 0.69
CA ALA A 218 -19.93 8.87 -0.02
C ALA A 218 -19.03 9.66 0.96
N PHE A 219 -19.62 10.28 1.98
CA PHE A 219 -18.87 10.98 3.04
C PHE A 219 -18.03 10.03 3.88
N ASP A 220 -18.55 8.86 4.25
CA ASP A 220 -17.84 7.82 5.00
C ASP A 220 -16.55 7.38 4.27
N GLN A 221 -16.70 6.90 3.03
CA GLN A 221 -15.55 6.46 2.24
C GLN A 221 -14.60 7.62 1.91
N GLY A 222 -15.13 8.78 1.54
CA GLY A 222 -14.35 9.97 1.26
C GLY A 222 -13.54 10.42 2.48
N PHE A 223 -14.17 10.56 3.64
CA PHE A 223 -13.50 11.00 4.86
C PHE A 223 -12.44 9.99 5.30
N TRP A 224 -12.70 8.69 5.19
CA TRP A 224 -11.72 7.65 5.50
C TRP A 224 -10.50 7.76 4.57
N GLY A 225 -10.73 7.82 3.24
CA GLY A 225 -9.67 7.87 2.23
C GLY A 225 -8.87 9.18 2.24
N TYR A 226 -9.55 10.32 2.24
CA TYR A 226 -8.90 11.63 2.23
C TYR A 226 -8.15 11.91 3.53
N SER A 227 -8.66 11.47 4.69
CA SER A 227 -7.90 11.61 5.95
C SER A 227 -6.63 10.76 5.96
N TYR A 228 -6.55 9.70 5.15
CA TYR A 228 -5.31 8.97 4.94
C TYR A 228 -4.39 9.71 3.95
N ALA A 229 -4.92 10.11 2.80
CA ALA A 229 -4.15 10.77 1.74
C ALA A 229 -3.51 12.08 2.22
N TYR A 230 -4.24 12.89 2.99
CA TYR A 230 -3.78 14.19 3.48
C TYR A 230 -3.02 14.15 4.80
N ARG A 231 -2.81 12.96 5.39
CA ARG A 231 -2.03 12.82 6.63
C ARG A 231 -0.58 13.29 6.46
N TRP A 232 -0.03 13.17 5.26
CA TRP A 232 1.38 13.45 4.96
C TRP A 232 1.64 14.85 4.39
N GLY A 233 0.60 15.68 4.29
CA GLY A 233 0.72 17.05 3.81
C GLY A 233 -0.48 17.48 2.97
N PRO A 234 -0.63 18.80 2.73
CA PRO A 234 -1.66 19.32 1.84
C PRO A 234 -1.39 18.93 0.38
N VAL A 235 -2.42 19.04 -0.46
CA VAL A 235 -2.23 19.00 -1.92
C VAL A 235 -1.27 20.13 -2.32
N GLN A 236 -0.21 19.78 -3.04
CA GLN A 236 0.77 20.73 -3.55
C GLN A 236 0.61 20.90 -5.05
N ARG A 237 0.89 22.11 -5.56
CA ARG A 237 1.02 22.30 -7.01
C ARG A 237 2.31 21.63 -7.46
N ILE A 238 2.33 21.16 -8.71
CA ILE A 238 3.51 20.56 -9.32
C ILE A 238 4.71 21.53 -9.23
N ALA A 239 4.50 22.82 -9.48
CA ALA A 239 5.56 23.83 -9.38
C ALA A 239 6.17 23.92 -7.97
N ASP A 240 5.35 23.86 -6.92
CA ASP A 240 5.81 23.92 -5.52
C ASP A 240 6.59 22.64 -5.15
N LEU A 241 6.13 21.48 -5.62
CA LEU A 241 6.87 20.21 -5.47
C LEU A 241 8.25 20.29 -6.12
N VAL A 242 8.31 20.76 -7.37
CA VAL A 242 9.57 20.92 -8.11
C VAL A 242 10.52 21.90 -7.41
N ALA A 243 10.00 23.02 -6.89
CA ALA A 243 10.79 24.02 -6.17
C ALA A 243 11.38 23.49 -4.86
N ASN A 244 10.63 22.63 -4.15
CA ASN A 244 11.03 22.05 -2.87
C ASN A 244 11.77 20.70 -2.99
N ALA A 245 12.06 20.24 -4.21
CA ALA A 245 12.73 18.97 -4.42
C ALA A 245 14.16 19.01 -3.84
N ASN A 246 14.48 18.08 -2.94
CA ASN A 246 15.84 17.88 -2.46
C ASN A 246 16.70 17.31 -3.59
N VAL A 247 17.36 18.19 -4.33
CA VAL A 247 18.28 17.86 -5.42
C VAL A 247 19.60 18.59 -5.23
N PRO A 248 20.72 18.10 -5.80
CA PRO A 248 21.98 18.81 -5.74
C PRO A 248 21.84 20.22 -6.35
N PRO A 249 22.42 21.26 -5.73
CA PRO A 249 22.24 22.65 -6.17
C PRO A 249 22.73 22.89 -7.60
N ASP A 250 23.82 22.23 -8.00
CA ASP A 250 24.44 22.37 -9.32
C ASP A 250 24.08 21.23 -10.28
N ALA A 251 23.03 20.46 -9.99
CA ALA A 251 22.59 19.39 -10.87
C ALA A 251 22.05 19.93 -12.20
N GLN A 252 22.51 19.34 -13.31
CA GLN A 252 22.05 19.68 -14.64
C GLN A 252 20.98 18.71 -15.13
N ARG A 253 20.13 19.18 -16.05
CA ARG A 253 19.13 18.32 -16.70
C ARG A 253 19.83 17.13 -17.35
N GLY A 254 19.37 15.93 -17.04
CA GLY A 254 19.97 14.68 -17.49
C GLY A 254 21.00 14.08 -16.53
N ASP A 255 21.42 14.76 -15.47
CA ASP A 255 22.29 14.14 -14.45
C ASP A 255 21.61 12.91 -13.84
N LEU A 256 22.40 11.86 -13.61
CA LEU A 256 21.98 10.68 -12.86
C LEU A 256 22.35 10.88 -11.39
N ILE A 257 21.37 10.83 -10.50
CA ILE A 257 21.56 11.01 -9.06
C ILE A 257 21.26 9.71 -8.30
N ALA A 258 22.00 9.49 -7.22
CA ALA A 258 21.85 8.34 -6.33
C ALA A 258 21.35 8.79 -4.94
N PRO A 259 20.03 8.90 -4.73
CA PRO A 259 19.47 9.19 -3.42
C PRO A 259 19.70 8.01 -2.46
N SER A 260 19.76 8.32 -1.16
CA SER A 260 19.99 7.34 -0.09
C SER A 260 18.73 6.54 0.28
N ILE A 261 17.54 7.10 0.00
CA ILE A 261 16.23 6.49 0.28
C ILE A 261 15.48 6.28 -1.04
N GLU A 262 14.99 5.06 -1.27
CA GLU A 262 14.13 4.77 -2.43
C GLU A 262 12.71 5.32 -2.22
N GLY A 263 12.22 6.10 -3.18
CA GLY A 263 10.86 6.65 -3.19
C GLY A 263 10.70 8.03 -2.54
N GLY A 264 9.45 8.44 -2.33
CA GLY A 264 9.11 9.74 -1.72
C GLY A 264 9.49 10.94 -2.60
N LEU A 265 10.04 12.00 -1.97
CA LEU A 265 10.44 13.23 -2.65
C LEU A 265 11.60 13.03 -3.64
N GLY A 266 12.35 11.92 -3.55
CA GLY A 266 13.40 11.59 -4.53
C GLY A 266 12.85 11.48 -5.96
N ASN A 267 11.60 11.01 -6.12
CA ASN A 267 10.93 10.92 -7.43
C ASN A 267 10.63 12.29 -8.03
N VAL A 268 10.57 13.35 -7.22
CA VAL A 268 10.31 14.72 -7.68
C VAL A 268 11.49 15.25 -8.50
N ALA A 269 12.71 14.75 -8.27
CA ALA A 269 13.89 15.10 -9.07
C ALA A 269 13.69 14.84 -10.57
N VAL A 270 12.89 13.82 -10.92
CA VAL A 270 12.54 13.50 -12.32
C VAL A 270 11.78 14.65 -12.99
N LEU A 271 10.99 15.42 -12.24
CA LEU A 271 10.28 16.58 -12.77
C LEU A 271 11.22 17.75 -13.10
N ARG A 272 12.44 17.78 -12.54
CA ARG A 272 13.54 18.68 -12.96
C ARG A 272 14.35 18.13 -14.12
N GLY A 273 13.96 16.97 -14.67
CA GLY A 273 14.66 16.27 -15.73
C GLY A 273 15.93 15.56 -15.28
N LEU A 274 16.08 15.29 -13.98
CA LEU A 274 17.13 14.43 -13.44
C LEU A 274 16.73 12.95 -13.59
N ARG A 275 17.71 12.05 -13.51
CA ARG A 275 17.51 10.59 -13.54
C ARG A 275 17.89 10.00 -12.19
N LEU A 276 17.24 8.93 -11.78
CA LEU A 276 17.50 8.25 -10.50
C LEU A 276 18.21 6.92 -10.73
N THR A 277 19.16 6.58 -9.86
CA THR A 277 19.72 5.22 -9.81
C THR A 277 18.74 4.18 -9.27
N PRO A 278 17.98 4.42 -8.19
CA PRO A 278 16.91 3.51 -7.84
C PRO A 278 15.75 3.66 -8.85
N GLY A 279 15.20 2.51 -9.22
CA GLY A 279 13.99 2.44 -10.02
C GLY A 279 12.73 2.67 -9.18
N TYR A 280 11.65 2.00 -9.57
CA TYR A 280 10.41 2.00 -8.79
C TYR A 280 10.60 1.21 -7.49
N THR A 281 10.21 1.76 -6.34
CA THR A 281 10.32 1.15 -4.99
C THR A 281 9.72 -0.26 -4.91
N GLY A 282 8.75 -0.60 -5.78
CA GLY A 282 8.15 -1.94 -5.84
C GLY A 282 8.85 -2.94 -6.77
N LEU A 283 9.85 -2.52 -7.54
CA LEU A 283 10.59 -3.33 -8.51
C LEU A 283 12.09 -3.10 -8.35
N ALA A 284 12.70 -3.80 -7.39
CA ALA A 284 14.15 -3.77 -7.22
C ALA A 284 14.84 -4.34 -8.47
N SER A 285 15.74 -3.56 -9.06
CA SER A 285 16.54 -4.03 -10.19
C SER A 285 17.48 -5.15 -9.74
N SER A 286 17.53 -6.25 -10.49
CA SER A 286 18.63 -7.20 -10.33
C SER A 286 19.90 -6.55 -10.84
N SER A 287 20.88 -6.34 -9.94
CA SER A 287 22.18 -5.77 -10.27
C SER A 287 23.28 -6.78 -10.01
N VAL A 288 24.21 -6.90 -10.96
CA VAL A 288 25.43 -7.72 -10.82
C VAL A 288 26.47 -7.02 -9.96
N LEU A 289 26.52 -5.68 -10.04
CA LEU A 289 27.38 -4.82 -9.22
C LEU A 289 26.58 -4.22 -8.06
N ASP A 290 27.22 -3.95 -6.94
CA ASP A 290 26.57 -3.28 -5.81
C ASP A 290 26.28 -1.82 -6.16
N PRO A 291 25.00 -1.38 -6.26
CA PRO A 291 24.66 -0.01 -6.65
C PRO A 291 25.04 1.05 -5.60
N THR A 292 25.38 0.63 -4.38
CA THR A 292 25.84 1.53 -3.31
C THR A 292 27.36 1.74 -3.32
N ASP A 293 28.09 0.89 -4.04
CA ASP A 293 29.54 0.97 -4.16
C ASP A 293 29.97 2.18 -5.03
N ALA A 294 31.00 2.89 -4.59
CA ALA A 294 31.44 4.12 -5.22
C ALA A 294 31.93 3.90 -6.66
N LEU A 295 32.62 2.78 -6.93
CA LEU A 295 33.10 2.44 -8.26
C LEU A 295 31.94 2.06 -9.18
N THR A 296 30.95 1.32 -8.68
CA THR A 296 29.72 1.05 -9.44
C THR A 296 28.99 2.33 -9.80
N GLN A 297 28.85 3.28 -8.88
CA GLN A 297 28.22 4.58 -9.14
C GLN A 297 29.01 5.39 -10.19
N GLN A 298 30.33 5.37 -10.12
CA GLN A 298 31.18 5.99 -11.11
C GLN A 298 30.98 5.38 -12.50
N ILE A 299 30.96 4.05 -12.61
CA ILE A 299 30.73 3.31 -13.87
C ILE A 299 29.32 3.57 -14.43
N ALA A 300 28.33 3.64 -13.55
CA ALA A 300 26.94 3.93 -13.92
C ALA A 300 26.73 5.37 -14.42
N GLY A 301 27.73 6.24 -14.28
CA GLY A 301 27.63 7.65 -14.65
C GLY A 301 26.80 8.47 -13.67
N VAL A 302 26.79 8.08 -12.39
CA VAL A 302 26.18 8.87 -11.32
C VAL A 302 26.95 10.17 -11.19
N ALA A 303 26.28 11.30 -11.33
CA ALA A 303 26.87 12.62 -11.17
C ALA A 303 26.89 13.05 -9.70
N TRP A 304 25.85 12.69 -8.94
CA TRP A 304 25.67 13.07 -7.55
C TRP A 304 25.15 11.90 -6.73
N ARG A 305 25.64 11.76 -5.51
CA ARG A 305 25.12 10.81 -4.52
C ARG A 305 24.75 11.54 -3.24
N GLU A 306 23.70 11.07 -2.59
CA GLU A 306 23.32 11.56 -1.29
C GLU A 306 24.20 10.89 -0.21
N SER A 307 24.76 11.70 0.69
CA SER A 307 25.53 11.26 1.84
C SER A 307 24.95 11.94 3.08
N GLY A 308 24.22 11.15 3.89
CA GLY A 308 23.39 11.69 4.96
C GLY A 308 22.27 12.55 4.38
N THR A 309 22.27 13.84 4.71
CA THR A 309 21.30 14.83 4.20
C THR A 309 21.89 15.76 3.14
N THR A 310 23.10 15.47 2.65
CA THR A 310 23.84 16.33 1.72
C THR A 310 24.11 15.63 0.40
N TRP A 311 24.26 16.41 -0.67
CA TRP A 311 24.64 15.90 -1.97
C TRP A 311 26.15 16.07 -2.20
N VAL A 312 26.80 14.98 -2.59
CA VAL A 312 28.22 14.94 -2.89
C VAL A 312 28.40 14.58 -4.37
N ARG A 313 29.22 15.36 -5.07
CA ARG A 313 29.57 15.08 -6.46
C ARG A 313 30.41 13.82 -6.54
N VAL A 314 30.05 12.91 -7.44
CA VAL A 314 30.84 11.70 -7.68
C VAL A 314 32.00 12.07 -8.60
N PRO A 315 33.26 11.91 -8.17
CA PRO A 315 34.41 12.23 -9.01
C PRO A 315 34.50 11.26 -10.18
N ASP A 316 35.02 11.76 -11.31
CA ASP A 316 35.33 10.97 -12.50
C ASP A 316 34.18 10.08 -13.01
N SER A 317 32.94 10.56 -12.86
CA SER A 317 31.73 9.90 -13.36
C SER A 317 31.86 9.59 -14.86
N MET A 318 31.62 8.33 -15.22
CA MET A 318 31.80 7.88 -16.61
C MET A 318 30.63 8.33 -17.49
N PRO A 319 30.89 8.71 -18.76
CA PRO A 319 29.80 8.93 -19.70
C PRO A 319 29.02 7.63 -19.94
N ARG A 320 27.70 7.74 -20.11
CA ARG A 320 26.78 6.60 -20.30
C ARG A 320 27.21 5.67 -21.44
N ALA A 321 27.81 6.23 -22.48
CA ALA A 321 28.41 5.50 -23.57
C ALA A 321 29.83 6.03 -23.79
N ARG A 322 30.78 5.12 -23.97
CA ARG A 322 32.15 5.45 -24.34
C ARG A 322 32.63 4.52 -25.44
N LEU A 323 33.40 5.07 -26.37
CA LEU A 323 34.18 4.29 -27.32
C LEU A 323 35.47 3.87 -26.61
N VAL A 324 35.76 2.58 -26.64
CA VAL A 324 37.02 2.01 -26.14
C VAL A 324 37.74 1.35 -27.30
N SER A 325 39.05 1.55 -27.40
CA SER A 325 39.89 0.93 -28.43
C SER A 325 40.07 -0.57 -28.21
N VAL A 326 39.90 -1.04 -26.97
CA VAL A 326 40.00 -2.45 -26.58
C VAL A 326 38.92 -2.75 -25.55
N ALA A 327 38.05 -3.72 -25.85
CA ALA A 327 37.11 -4.30 -24.89
C ALA A 327 37.62 -5.68 -24.49
N ARG A 328 37.80 -5.92 -23.18
CA ARG A 328 38.05 -7.27 -22.67
C ARG A 328 36.71 -7.95 -22.45
N TYR A 329 36.55 -9.14 -23.00
CA TYR A 329 35.41 -9.99 -22.73
C TYR A 329 35.77 -10.95 -21.59
N SER A 330 34.97 -10.92 -20.53
CA SER A 330 35.06 -11.86 -19.42
C SER A 330 33.65 -12.04 -18.83
N ILE A 331 33.42 -13.22 -18.26
CA ILE A 331 32.15 -13.55 -17.60
C ILE A 331 32.10 -13.00 -16.16
N ASP A 332 33.25 -12.59 -15.60
CA ASP A 332 33.34 -12.02 -14.25
C ASP A 332 33.33 -10.49 -14.29
N VAL A 333 32.12 -9.94 -14.43
CA VAL A 333 31.84 -8.50 -14.47
C VAL A 333 32.36 -7.78 -13.21
N LYS A 334 32.36 -8.45 -12.04
CA LYS A 334 32.83 -7.85 -10.78
C LYS A 334 34.33 -7.67 -10.77
N ALA A 335 35.08 -8.67 -11.24
CA ALA A 335 36.53 -8.58 -11.36
C ALA A 335 36.95 -7.54 -12.41
N ASP A 336 36.23 -7.46 -13.52
CA ASP A 336 36.50 -6.50 -14.59
C ASP A 336 36.26 -5.05 -14.14
N ALA A 337 35.16 -4.80 -13.42
CA ALA A 337 34.85 -3.48 -12.89
C ALA A 337 35.97 -2.94 -11.98
N ARG A 338 36.57 -3.81 -11.15
CA ARG A 338 37.66 -3.47 -10.21
C ARG A 338 39.03 -3.30 -10.86
N ARG A 339 39.17 -3.64 -12.14
CA ARG A 339 40.39 -3.42 -12.92
C ARG A 339 40.10 -2.41 -14.03
N PRO A 340 39.66 -1.18 -13.71
CA PRO A 340 39.41 -0.18 -14.74
C PRO A 340 40.75 0.10 -15.42
N ASN A 341 40.84 -0.27 -16.69
CA ASN A 341 42.00 0.04 -17.51
C ASN A 341 42.08 1.57 -17.57
N HIS A 342 42.90 2.18 -16.72
CA HIS A 342 43.14 3.61 -16.74
C HIS A 342 43.78 3.93 -18.10
N GLY A 343 43.07 4.71 -18.92
CA GLY A 343 43.64 5.30 -20.11
C GLY A 343 44.82 6.19 -19.73
N ARG A 344 46.04 5.63 -19.72
CA ARG A 344 47.21 6.42 -20.04
C ARG A 344 47.21 6.58 -21.57
N PRO A 345 47.15 7.81 -22.12
CA PRO A 345 47.45 7.99 -23.52
C PRO A 345 48.88 7.47 -23.77
N PRO A 346 49.17 6.87 -24.95
CA PRO A 346 50.50 6.36 -25.24
C PRO A 346 51.49 7.54 -25.17
N ARG A 347 52.52 7.41 -24.33
CA ARG A 347 53.70 8.28 -24.43
C ARG A 347 54.30 8.02 -25.80
N LEU A 348 54.19 9.00 -26.70
CA LEU A 348 55.00 9.06 -27.91
C LEU A 348 56.46 9.07 -27.49
N HIS A 349 57.12 7.91 -27.58
CA HIS A 349 58.58 7.86 -27.59
C HIS A 349 59.04 8.56 -28.87
N ARG A 350 59.60 9.76 -28.72
CA ARG A 350 60.46 10.37 -29.75
C ARG A 350 61.57 9.36 -30.04
N ALA A 351 61.56 8.77 -31.24
CA ALA A 351 62.71 8.06 -31.76
C ALA A 351 63.87 9.08 -31.84
N ARG A 352 64.96 8.79 -31.13
CA ARG A 352 66.25 9.43 -31.38
C ARG A 352 66.72 8.96 -32.74
N ASP A 353 66.88 9.92 -33.63
CA ASP A 353 67.55 9.78 -34.91
C ASP A 353 69.06 9.83 -34.63
N ASP A 354 69.68 8.67 -34.40
CA ASP A 354 71.13 8.51 -34.42
C ASP A 354 71.52 7.97 -35.80
N SER A 355 71.70 8.89 -36.74
CA SER A 355 72.36 8.63 -38.01
C SER A 355 73.44 9.69 -38.26
N ARG A 356 74.71 9.30 -38.07
CA ARG A 356 75.91 9.88 -38.70
C ARG A 356 77.06 8.87 -38.69
N PRO A 357 78.03 8.95 -39.61
CA PRO A 357 78.01 9.51 -40.97
C PRO A 357 77.98 8.43 -42.06
#